data_AF-A8PKB3-F1
#
_entry.id   AF-A8PKB3-F1
#
_cell.length_a   1.000
_cell.length_b   1.000
_cell.length_c   1.000
_cell.angle_alpha   90.00
_cell.angle_beta   90.00
_cell.angle_gamma   90.00
#
_symmetry.space_group_name_H-M   'P 1'
#
loop_
_entity.id
_entity.type
_entity.pdbx_description
1 polymer ?
#
loop_
_entity_poly.entity_id
_entity_poly.type
_entity_poly.pdbx_seq_one_letter_code
_entity_poly.pdbx_strand_id
1 'polypeptide(L)'
;MSNKILELAFLRNQLASHKFSENDAELLLQIEKKIDIENTIFKAVAINAIKNCKSDIENKNFESATQELQLIHNFCFGSPEIWNSDYFYTVELLSYLEKINDAKRIKKTISLLGDLATKS
;
A
#
# COMPACT_ATOMS: atom_id res chain seq x y z
N MET A 1 -0.39 0.65 17.97
CA MET A 1 -0.52 0.99 16.54
C MET A 1 0.88 1.08 15.95
N SER A 2 1.21 0.30 14.92
CA SER A 2 2.58 0.20 14.40
C SER A 2 3.05 1.54 13.81
N ASN A 3 4.32 1.89 14.02
CA ASN A 3 4.95 3.12 13.49
C ASN A 3 4.75 3.26 11.97
N LYS A 4 4.69 2.13 11.25
CA LYS A 4 4.48 2.07 9.79
C LYS A 4 3.11 2.57 9.34
N ILE A 5 2.06 2.32 10.12
CA ILE A 5 0.70 2.76 9.76
C ILE A 5 0.64 4.29 9.79
N LEU A 6 1.32 4.89 10.78
CA LEU A 6 1.43 6.34 10.89
C LEU A 6 2.26 6.93 9.75
N GLU A 7 3.40 6.32 9.41
CA GLU A 7 4.24 6.72 8.28
C GLU A 7 3.47 6.65 6.93
N LEU A 8 2.76 5.56 6.67
CA LEU A 8 1.95 5.39 5.44
C LEU A 8 0.78 6.38 5.38
N ALA A 9 0.06 6.60 6.50
CA ALA A 9 -1.02 7.56 6.57
C ALA A 9 -0.52 9.00 6.33
N PHE A 10 0.65 9.34 6.87
CA PHE A 10 1.30 10.62 6.63
C PHE A 10 1.61 10.83 5.14
N LEU A 11 2.29 9.87 4.50
CA LEU A 11 2.64 9.97 3.07
C LEU A 11 1.40 10.07 2.18
N ARG A 12 0.37 9.26 2.46
CA ARG A 12 -0.92 9.32 1.77
C ARG A 12 -1.55 10.72 1.83
N ASN A 13 -1.51 11.36 3.00
CA ASN A 13 -2.07 12.71 3.18
C ASN A 13 -1.25 13.77 2.43
N GLN A 14 0.09 13.65 2.39
CA GLN A 14 0.93 14.53 1.59
C GLN A 14 0.63 14.40 0.09
N LEU A 15 0.48 13.16 -0.40
CA LEU A 15 0.11 12.90 -1.79
C LEU A 15 -1.27 13.44 -2.14
N ALA A 16 -2.29 13.17 -1.31
CA ALA A 16 -3.65 13.64 -1.54
C ALA A 16 -3.73 15.19 -1.58
N SER A 17 -2.91 15.86 -0.76
CA SER A 17 -2.83 17.32 -0.73
C SER A 17 -1.84 17.92 -1.74
N HIS A 18 -1.20 17.10 -2.58
CA HIS A 18 -0.20 17.51 -3.56
C HIS A 18 1.02 18.23 -2.94
N LYS A 19 1.33 17.91 -1.68
CA LYS A 19 2.44 18.52 -0.89
C LYS A 19 3.64 17.58 -0.72
N PHE A 20 3.75 16.58 -1.58
CA PHE A 20 4.82 15.60 -1.53
C PHE A 20 6.19 16.25 -1.80
N SER A 21 7.16 15.96 -0.93
CA SER A 21 8.51 16.53 -0.94
C SER A 21 9.61 15.47 -1.12
N GLU A 22 10.86 15.89 -1.30
CA GLU A 22 12.01 14.97 -1.37
C GLU A 22 12.20 14.17 -0.07
N ASN A 23 11.92 14.78 1.09
CA ASN A 23 11.95 14.09 2.38
C ASN A 23 10.92 12.95 2.43
N ASP A 24 9.74 13.16 1.82
CA ASP A 24 8.69 12.14 1.74
C ASP A 24 9.08 11.01 0.79
N ALA A 25 9.79 11.31 -0.30
CA ALA A 25 10.33 10.32 -1.23
C ALA A 25 11.34 9.40 -0.54
N GLU A 26 12.25 9.97 0.25
CA GLU A 26 13.23 9.21 1.02
C GLU A 26 12.54 8.35 2.09
N LEU A 27 11.53 8.89 2.78
CA LEU A 27 10.73 8.12 3.73
C LEU A 27 10.02 6.92 3.06
N LEU A 28 9.40 7.13 1.90
CA LEU A 28 8.76 6.05 1.12
C LEU A 28 9.77 4.96 0.74
N LEU A 29 10.98 5.35 0.33
CA LEU A 29 12.06 4.42 0.02
C LEU A 29 12.50 3.63 1.26
N GLN A 30 12.59 4.26 2.43
CA GLN A 30 12.93 3.58 3.68
C GLN A 30 11.86 2.57 4.08
N ILE A 31 10.58 2.89 3.91
CA ILE A 31 9.47 1.96 4.16
C ILE A 31 9.57 0.74 3.25
N GLU A 32 9.82 0.93 1.96
CA GLU A 32 9.99 -0.17 1.00
C GLU A 32 11.12 -1.11 1.43
N LYS A 33 12.30 -0.56 1.74
CA LYS A 33 13.47 -1.33 2.18
C LYS A 33 13.19 -2.14 3.45
N LYS A 34 12.52 -1.53 4.45
CA LYS A 34 12.14 -2.22 5.69
C LYS A 34 11.20 -3.38 5.42
N ILE A 35 10.19 -3.19 4.58
CA ILE A 35 9.23 -4.25 4.22
C ILE A 35 9.93 -5.37 3.43
N ASP A 36 10.89 -5.03 2.57
CA ASP A 36 11.64 -6.03 1.82
C ASP A 36 12.52 -6.91 2.71
N ILE A 37 13.07 -6.35 3.80
CA ILE A 37 13.88 -7.12 4.76
C ILE A 37 13.01 -7.93 5.73
N GLU A 38 11.80 -7.47 6.04
CA GLU A 38 10.91 -8.15 6.96
C GLU A 38 10.30 -9.43 6.38
N ASN A 39 10.23 -10.48 7.21
CA ASN A 39 9.53 -11.71 6.89
C ASN A 39 8.04 -11.59 7.26
N THR A 40 7.28 -10.86 6.44
CA THR A 40 5.84 -10.63 6.64
C THR A 40 5.03 -11.19 5.48
N ILE A 41 3.85 -11.74 5.78
CA ILE A 41 2.93 -12.29 4.76
C ILE A 41 2.47 -11.23 3.76
N PHE A 42 2.45 -9.95 4.16
CA PHE A 42 2.02 -8.84 3.32
C PHE A 42 3.07 -8.37 2.31
N LYS A 43 4.31 -8.87 2.40
CA LYS A 43 5.48 -8.35 1.69
C LYS A 43 5.21 -8.16 0.19
N ALA A 44 4.70 -9.19 -0.49
CA ALA A 44 4.54 -9.16 -1.94
C ALA A 44 3.53 -8.08 -2.39
N VAL A 45 2.39 -7.98 -1.71
CA VAL A 45 1.36 -6.96 -1.99
C VAL A 45 1.90 -5.57 -1.69
N ALA A 46 2.56 -5.40 -0.54
CA ALA A 46 3.07 -4.10 -0.11
C ALA A 46 4.15 -3.54 -1.03
N ILE A 47 5.12 -4.36 -1.44
CA ILE A 47 6.16 -3.95 -2.39
C ILE A 47 5.55 -3.60 -3.75
N ASN A 48 4.54 -4.35 -4.21
CA ASN A 48 3.86 -4.04 -5.47
C ASN A 48 3.15 -2.68 -5.42
N ALA A 49 2.40 -2.41 -4.34
CA ALA A 49 1.72 -1.12 -4.15
C ALA A 49 2.72 0.05 -4.06
N ILE A 50 3.83 -0.11 -3.33
CA ILE A 50 4.87 0.93 -3.24
C ILE A 50 5.51 1.22 -4.59
N LYS A 51 5.76 0.20 -5.43
CA LYS A 51 6.29 0.39 -6.78
C LYS A 51 5.32 1.16 -7.67
N ASN A 52 4.03 0.81 -7.63
CA ASN A 52 3.01 1.55 -8.36
C ASN A 52 2.93 3.00 -7.86
N CYS A 53 2.94 3.21 -6.54
CA CYS A 53 2.95 4.54 -5.93
C CYS A 53 4.12 5.39 -6.42
N LYS A 54 5.34 4.85 -6.45
CA LYS A 54 6.52 5.54 -6.99
C LYS A 54 6.35 5.90 -8.46
N SER A 55 5.90 4.95 -9.27
CA SER A 55 5.62 5.20 -10.69
C SER A 55 4.57 6.29 -10.88
N ASP A 56 3.55 6.35 -10.02
CA ASP A 56 2.50 7.36 -10.09
C ASP A 56 3.03 8.74 -9.65
N ILE A 57 3.87 8.80 -8.62
CA ILE A 57 4.55 10.02 -8.19
C ILE A 57 5.42 10.60 -9.32
N GLU A 58 6.21 9.76 -9.99
CA GLU A 58 7.05 10.15 -11.14
C GLU A 58 6.21 10.73 -12.28
N ASN A 59 5.02 10.18 -12.50
CA ASN A 59 4.07 10.66 -13.50
C ASN A 59 3.15 11.79 -13.01
N LYS A 60 3.36 12.30 -11.78
CA LYS A 60 2.52 13.31 -11.11
C LYS A 60 1.05 12.90 -10.93
N ASN A 61 0.76 11.61 -10.94
CA ASN A 61 -0.56 11.02 -10.69
C ASN A 61 -0.77 10.80 -9.19
N PHE A 62 -0.78 11.88 -8.40
CA PHE A 62 -0.80 11.79 -6.94
C PHE A 62 -2.08 11.14 -6.38
N GLU A 63 -3.20 11.22 -7.10
CA GLU A 63 -4.43 10.53 -6.72
C GLU A 63 -4.26 9.01 -6.75
N SER A 64 -3.74 8.44 -7.85
CA SER A 64 -3.46 7.00 -7.95
C SER A 64 -2.39 6.58 -6.95
N ALA A 65 -1.33 7.38 -6.76
CA ALA A 65 -0.32 7.13 -5.73
C ALA A 65 -0.92 7.04 -4.32
N THR A 66 -1.89 7.92 -4.02
CA THR A 66 -2.63 7.91 -2.76
C THR A 66 -3.42 6.61 -2.59
N GLN A 67 -4.07 6.11 -3.65
CA GLN A 67 -4.82 4.85 -3.59
C GLN A 67 -3.89 3.64 -3.37
N GLU A 68 -2.69 3.64 -3.95
CA GLU A 68 -1.73 2.56 -3.73
C GLU A 68 -1.24 2.52 -2.27
N LEU A 69 -1.01 3.67 -1.63
CA LEU A 69 -0.70 3.68 -0.20
C LEU A 69 -1.91 3.33 0.67
N GLN A 70 -3.11 3.76 0.29
CA GLN A 70 -4.36 3.36 0.94
C GLN A 70 -4.54 1.85 0.91
N LEU A 71 -4.19 1.17 -0.18
CA LEU A 71 -4.32 -0.29 -0.26
C LEU A 71 -3.56 -1.02 0.86
N ILE A 72 -2.46 -0.47 1.37
CA ILE A 72 -1.57 -1.18 2.29
C ILE A 72 -1.54 -0.57 3.69
N HIS A 73 -2.25 0.54 3.91
CA HIS A 73 -2.21 1.29 5.18
C HIS A 73 -2.76 0.50 6.37
N ASN A 74 -3.64 -0.48 6.12
CA ASN A 74 -4.27 -1.31 7.16
C ASN A 74 -3.46 -2.56 7.51
N PHE A 75 -2.33 -2.81 6.86
CA PHE A 75 -1.53 -4.00 7.14
C PHE A 75 -0.74 -3.85 8.44
N CYS A 76 -0.94 -4.81 9.34
CA CYS A 76 -0.22 -4.92 10.60
C CYS A 76 1.13 -5.65 10.40
N PHE A 77 2.10 -5.02 9.73
CA PHE A 77 3.37 -5.68 9.35
C PHE A 77 4.11 -6.40 10.49
N GLY A 78 4.11 -5.84 11.70
CA GLY A 78 4.79 -6.42 12.87
C GLY A 78 3.95 -7.41 13.68
N SER A 79 2.65 -7.49 13.40
CA SER A 79 1.71 -8.40 14.07
C SER A 79 0.62 -8.81 13.06
N PRO A 80 0.95 -9.60 12.03
CA PRO A 80 -0.03 -9.96 11.00
C PRO A 80 -1.26 -10.69 11.53
N GLU A 81 -1.12 -11.39 12.66
CA GLU A 81 -2.18 -12.14 13.33
C GLU A 81 -3.33 -11.28 13.89
N ILE A 82 -3.11 -9.98 14.09
CA ILE A 82 -4.16 -9.05 14.54
C ILE A 82 -4.77 -8.25 13.38
N TRP A 83 -4.41 -8.56 12.14
CA TRP A 83 -4.99 -7.89 10.98
C TRP A 83 -6.44 -8.33 10.77
N ASN A 84 -7.33 -7.35 10.61
CA ASN A 84 -8.74 -7.62 10.30
C ASN A 84 -8.89 -7.86 8.79
N SER A 85 -8.68 -9.11 8.37
CA SER A 85 -8.80 -9.55 6.98
C SER A 85 -10.19 -9.31 6.41
N ASP A 86 -11.24 -9.62 7.16
CA ASP A 86 -12.63 -9.47 6.71
C ASP A 86 -12.96 -8.03 6.37
N TYR A 87 -12.61 -7.08 7.25
CA TYR A 87 -12.79 -5.65 6.98
C TYR A 87 -12.00 -5.23 5.73
N PHE A 88 -10.74 -5.67 5.61
CA PHE A 88 -9.91 -5.31 4.48
C PHE A 88 -10.52 -5.76 3.15
N TYR A 89 -10.90 -7.03 3.05
CA TYR A 89 -11.42 -7.60 1.80
C TYR A 89 -12.81 -7.07 1.44
N THR A 90 -13.64 -6.74 2.44
CA THR A 90 -15.03 -6.28 2.20
C THR A 90 -15.15 -4.77 2.02
N VAL A 91 -14.21 -3.97 2.52
CA VAL A 91 -14.30 -2.50 2.48
C VAL A 91 -13.15 -1.89 1.69
N GLU A 92 -11.92 -2.16 2.11
CA GLU A 92 -10.74 -1.43 1.62
C GLU A 92 -10.33 -1.88 0.22
N LEU A 93 -10.35 -3.20 -0.04
CA LEU A 93 -10.06 -3.72 -1.36
C LEU A 93 -11.08 -3.22 -2.38
N LEU A 94 -12.37 -3.26 -2.07
CA LEU A 94 -13.42 -2.79 -2.99
C LEU A 94 -13.23 -1.30 -3.33
N SER A 95 -12.99 -0.47 -2.31
CA SER A 95 -12.69 0.96 -2.47
C SER A 95 -11.47 1.20 -3.38
N TYR A 96 -10.42 0.39 -3.26
CA TYR A 96 -9.25 0.46 -4.15
C TYR A 96 -9.60 0.09 -5.59
N LEU A 97 -10.33 -1.02 -5.79
CA LEU A 97 -10.69 -1.53 -7.12
C LEU A 97 -11.55 -0.53 -7.90
N GLU A 98 -12.45 0.18 -7.22
CA GLU A 98 -13.28 1.22 -7.82
C GLU A 98 -12.48 2.45 -8.27
N LYS A 99 -11.38 2.77 -7.59
CA LYS A 99 -10.63 4.02 -7.80
C LYS A 99 -9.43 3.90 -8.74
N ILE A 100 -8.75 2.76 -8.78
CA ILE A 100 -7.48 2.64 -9.55
C ILE A 100 -7.68 2.68 -11.06
N ASN A 101 -8.85 2.27 -11.56
CA ASN A 101 -9.22 2.32 -13.00
C ASN A 101 -8.12 1.82 -13.98
N ASP A 102 -7.31 0.84 -13.55
CA ASP A 102 -6.27 0.19 -14.35
C ASP A 102 -6.44 -1.33 -14.20
N ALA A 103 -6.95 -1.96 -15.26
CA ALA A 103 -7.27 -3.39 -15.25
C ALA A 103 -6.04 -4.28 -15.03
N LYS A 104 -4.85 -3.87 -15.51
CA LYS A 104 -3.61 -4.64 -15.35
C LYS A 104 -3.16 -4.61 -13.90
N ARG A 105 -3.21 -3.43 -13.27
CA ARG A 105 -2.90 -3.27 -11.84
C ARG A 105 -3.89 -4.04 -10.97
N ILE A 106 -5.19 -3.86 -11.22
CA ILE A 106 -6.26 -4.59 -10.53
C ILE A 106 -6.01 -6.10 -10.57
N LYS A 107 -5.76 -6.66 -11.76
CA LYS A 107 -5.51 -8.09 -11.93
C LYS A 107 -4.30 -8.56 -11.11
N LYS A 108 -3.21 -7.78 -11.12
CA LYS A 108 -2.00 -8.11 -10.35
C LYS A 108 -2.25 -8.05 -8.84
N THR A 109 -2.93 -7.01 -8.37
CA THR A 109 -3.27 -6.82 -6.96
C THR A 109 -4.17 -7.94 -6.44
N ILE A 110 -5.24 -8.28 -7.17
CA ILE A 110 -6.14 -9.39 -6.81
C ILE A 110 -5.37 -10.71 -6.74
N SER A 111 -4.48 -10.99 -7.69
CA SER A 111 -3.67 -12.22 -7.67
C SER A 111 -2.78 -12.29 -6.42
N LEU A 112 -2.09 -11.21 -6.07
CA LEU A 112 -1.21 -11.19 -4.89
C LEU A 112 -2.00 -11.32 -3.58
N LEU A 113 -3.18 -10.71 -3.51
CA LEU A 113 -4.08 -10.79 -2.36
C LEU A 113 -4.76 -12.17 -2.24
N GLY A 114 -5.11 -12.81 -3.36
CA GLY A 114 -5.60 -14.19 -3.36
C GLY A 114 -4.56 -15.16 -2.80
N ASP A 115 -3.30 -15.02 -3.22
CA ASP A 115 -2.19 -15.81 -2.66
C ASP A 115 -2.05 -15.59 -1.16
N LEU A 116 -2.22 -14.35 -0.68
CA LEU A 116 -2.19 -14.03 0.75
C LEU A 116 -3.31 -14.75 1.52
N ALA A 117 -4.56 -14.68 1.03
CA ALA A 117 -5.72 -15.29 1.68
C ALA A 117 -5.65 -16.83 1.77
N THR A 118 -4.89 -17.47 0.87
CA THR A 118 -4.67 -18.93 0.91
C THR A 118 -3.52 -19.38 1.81
N LYS A 119 -2.67 -18.44 2.26
CA LYS A 119 -1.49 -18.71 3.09
C LYS A 119 -1.70 -18.32 4.57
N SER A 120 -2.72 -17.53 4.86
CA SER A 120 -3.22 -17.21 6.20
C SER A 120 -4.12 -18.33 6.73
#